data_AF-A0A1T5JHA1-F1
#
_entry.id   AF-A0A1T5JHA1-F1
#
_cell.length_a   1.000
_cell.length_b   1.000
_cell.length_c   1.000
_cell.angle_alpha   90.00
_cell.angle_beta   90.00
_cell.angle_gamma   90.00
#
_symmetry.space_group_name_H-M   'P 1'
#
loop_
_entity.id
_entity.type
_entity.pdbx_description
1 polymer ?
#
loop_
_entity_poly.entity_id
_entity_poly.type
_entity_poly.pdbx_seq_one_letter_code
_entity_poly.pdbx_strand_id
1 'polypeptide(L)'
;MLSPPKDRSPPGGAGFGEQENPSRTSLDSQPIRVTAAAPSFRRSTAGLGVRPVDLVVNGLDGVRRNGPGWMAKCPSHPDRKPSLSVTEADDGRVLLKCFAECSALDIVQSLGLTLADLFVRTTTTHMSQSDRAELKRRLADTHRAVAIDGVSFELELVLAASDTLRAGIPLYDSAHDRLASACERIAMAREVFRVR
;
A
#
# COMPACT_ATOMS: atom_id res chain seq x y z
N MET A 1 34.38 -40.16 -62.49
CA MET A 1 34.42 -40.61 -61.08
C MET A 1 34.13 -39.41 -60.20
N LEU A 2 33.07 -39.47 -59.39
CA LEU A 2 32.92 -38.96 -58.02
C LEU A 2 31.41 -39.02 -57.67
N SER A 3 31.05 -39.85 -56.69
CA SER A 3 29.69 -40.09 -56.23
C SER A 3 29.12 -38.90 -55.42
N PRO A 4 27.79 -38.71 -55.38
CA PRO A 4 27.18 -37.67 -54.54
C PRO A 4 27.28 -38.01 -53.04
N PRO A 5 27.30 -36.99 -52.15
CA PRO A 5 27.44 -37.19 -50.71
C PRO A 5 26.17 -37.76 -50.06
N LYS A 6 26.39 -38.62 -49.07
CA LYS A 6 25.37 -39.36 -48.30
C LYS A 6 24.50 -38.42 -47.44
N ASP A 7 23.19 -38.66 -47.50
CA ASP A 7 22.18 -38.14 -46.56
C ASP A 7 22.60 -38.36 -45.10
N ARG A 8 22.54 -37.30 -44.30
CA ARG A 8 22.59 -37.37 -42.84
C ARG A 8 21.21 -37.00 -42.30
N SER A 9 20.47 -38.00 -41.84
CA SER A 9 19.27 -37.79 -41.03
C SER A 9 19.61 -37.05 -39.73
N PRO A 10 18.76 -36.12 -39.26
CA PRO A 10 18.95 -35.47 -37.97
C PRO A 10 18.63 -36.43 -36.81
N PRO A 11 19.33 -36.35 -35.66
CA PRO A 11 18.92 -37.08 -34.47
C PRO A 11 17.67 -36.44 -33.87
N GLY A 12 16.72 -37.30 -33.50
CA GLY A 12 15.47 -36.92 -32.83
C GLY A 12 15.74 -36.22 -31.51
N GLY A 13 15.32 -34.95 -31.43
CA GLY A 13 15.21 -34.21 -30.19
C GLY A 13 13.89 -34.53 -29.51
N ALA A 14 13.99 -35.15 -28.33
CA ALA A 14 12.88 -35.44 -27.45
C ALA A 14 12.05 -34.19 -27.16
N GLY A 15 10.71 -34.33 -27.22
CA GLY A 15 9.77 -33.29 -26.85
C GLY A 15 9.95 -32.92 -25.38
N PHE A 16 10.23 -31.65 -25.14
CA PHE A 16 9.91 -31.05 -23.85
C PHE A 16 8.39 -30.95 -23.80
N GLY A 17 7.78 -31.87 -23.06
CA GLY A 17 6.37 -31.82 -22.73
C GLY A 17 6.07 -30.47 -22.08
N GLU A 18 5.19 -29.73 -22.73
CA GLU A 18 4.48 -28.57 -22.20
C GLU A 18 3.71 -29.04 -20.95
N GLN A 19 4.35 -28.98 -19.78
CA GLN A 19 3.62 -29.02 -18.52
C GLN A 19 2.95 -27.65 -18.37
N GLU A 20 1.76 -27.55 -18.94
CA GLU A 20 0.79 -26.51 -18.61
C GLU A 20 0.69 -26.44 -17.09
N ASN A 21 1.04 -25.30 -16.51
CA ASN A 21 0.83 -25.02 -15.10
C ASN A 21 -0.65 -24.68 -14.90
N PRO A 22 -1.47 -25.54 -14.26
CA PRO A 22 -2.92 -25.33 -14.12
C PRO A 22 -3.31 -24.21 -13.14
N SER A 23 -2.33 -23.41 -12.67
CA SER A 23 -2.54 -22.36 -11.66
C SER A 23 -2.62 -20.94 -12.22
N ARG A 24 -2.68 -20.76 -13.55
CA ARG A 24 -2.79 -19.44 -14.20
C ARG A 24 -4.13 -19.19 -14.88
N THR A 25 -5.14 -19.97 -14.53
CA THR A 25 -6.51 -19.78 -15.03
C THR A 25 -7.18 -18.61 -14.32
N SER A 26 -7.50 -17.58 -15.12
CA SER A 26 -8.47 -16.51 -14.88
C SER A 26 -8.39 -15.79 -13.52
N LEU A 27 -7.64 -14.69 -13.49
CA LEU A 27 -8.05 -13.53 -12.69
C LEU A 27 -9.36 -13.00 -13.30
N ASP A 28 -10.46 -13.68 -12.96
CA ASP A 28 -11.80 -13.25 -13.28
C ASP A 28 -11.94 -11.80 -12.82
N SER A 29 -12.26 -10.95 -13.79
CA SER A 29 -12.49 -9.51 -13.67
C SER A 29 -13.80 -9.19 -12.94
N GLN A 30 -14.05 -9.85 -11.82
CA GLN A 30 -15.19 -9.52 -10.96
C GLN A 30 -14.83 -8.25 -10.18
N PRO A 31 -15.60 -7.15 -10.32
CA PRO A 31 -15.37 -5.97 -9.50
C PRO A 31 -15.57 -6.34 -8.04
N ILE A 32 -14.61 -5.97 -7.19
CA ILE A 32 -14.71 -6.08 -5.74
C ILE A 32 -15.97 -5.31 -5.31
N ARG A 33 -17.08 -6.03 -5.06
CA ARG A 33 -18.26 -5.44 -4.43
C ARG A 33 -17.94 -5.22 -2.97
N VAL A 34 -17.58 -3.99 -2.62
CA VAL A 34 -17.56 -3.54 -1.22
C VAL A 34 -19.01 -3.42 -0.75
N THR A 35 -19.64 -4.52 -0.39
CA THR A 35 -20.86 -4.47 0.44
C THR A 35 -20.43 -4.36 1.90
N ALA A 36 -20.02 -3.16 2.29
CA ALA A 36 -19.90 -2.81 3.69
C ALA A 36 -21.07 -1.90 4.03
N ALA A 37 -22.14 -2.50 4.55
CA ALA A 37 -22.89 -1.83 5.60
C ALA A 37 -21.84 -1.50 6.67
N ALA A 38 -21.37 -0.26 6.67
CA ALA A 38 -20.41 0.21 7.65
C ALA A 38 -21.01 -0.10 9.02
N PRO A 39 -20.30 -0.81 9.93
CA PRO A 39 -20.76 -0.91 11.30
C PRO A 39 -20.98 0.53 11.76
N SER A 40 -22.20 0.82 12.22
CA SER A 40 -22.60 2.13 12.71
C SER A 40 -21.58 2.54 13.77
N PHE A 41 -20.61 3.34 13.33
CA PHE A 41 -19.45 3.70 14.12
C PHE A 41 -20.01 4.55 15.26
N ARG A 42 -20.26 3.91 16.41
CA ARG A 42 -20.58 4.65 17.62
C ARG A 42 -19.37 5.53 17.82
N ARG A 43 -19.56 6.82 17.57
CA ARG A 43 -18.58 7.85 17.80
C ARG A 43 -18.34 7.82 19.31
N SER A 44 -17.37 7.02 19.74
CA SER A 44 -17.05 6.87 21.15
C SER A 44 -16.72 8.24 21.68
N THR A 45 -17.51 8.69 22.64
CA THR A 45 -17.35 9.93 23.41
C THR A 45 -16.18 9.81 24.40
N ALA A 46 -15.12 9.09 24.06
CA ALA A 46 -13.88 9.08 24.83
C ALA A 46 -13.19 10.43 24.61
N GLY A 47 -13.62 11.41 25.41
CA GLY A 47 -13.08 12.75 25.46
C GLY A 47 -11.62 12.78 25.88
N LEU A 48 -11.02 13.94 25.65
CA LEU A 48 -9.69 14.34 26.11
C LEU A 48 -9.44 13.85 27.55
N GLY A 49 -8.57 12.85 27.74
CA GLY A 49 -8.08 12.45 29.06
C GLY A 49 -7.96 10.95 29.33
N VAL A 50 -8.52 10.05 28.51
CA VAL A 50 -8.36 8.60 28.73
C VAL A 50 -7.05 8.12 28.12
N ARG A 51 -6.21 7.48 28.94
CA ARG A 51 -4.95 6.90 28.44
C ARG A 51 -5.27 5.59 27.71
N PRO A 52 -4.66 5.33 26.53
CA PRO A 52 -4.82 4.07 25.80
C PRO A 52 -4.64 2.82 26.66
N VAL A 53 -3.67 2.86 27.59
CA VAL A 53 -3.40 1.74 28.50
C VAL A 53 -4.57 1.44 29.44
N ASP A 54 -5.30 2.46 29.89
CA ASP A 54 -6.44 2.30 30.78
C ASP A 54 -7.61 1.61 30.04
N LEU A 55 -7.80 1.90 28.75
CA LEU A 55 -8.82 1.23 27.93
C LEU A 55 -8.57 -0.29 27.84
N VAL A 56 -7.31 -0.66 27.69
CA VAL A 56 -6.92 -2.07 27.57
C VAL A 56 -6.99 -2.76 28.93
N VAL A 57 -6.34 -2.19 29.95
CA VAL A 57 -6.22 -2.84 31.26
C VAL A 57 -7.58 -3.01 31.94
N ASN A 58 -8.50 -2.06 31.79
CA ASN A 58 -9.85 -2.15 32.38
C ASN A 58 -10.72 -3.22 31.73
N GLY A 59 -10.41 -3.66 30.50
CA GLY A 59 -11.13 -4.71 29.79
C GLY A 59 -10.60 -6.12 30.04
N LEU A 60 -9.52 -6.27 30.82
CA LEU A 60 -8.81 -7.54 30.99
C LEU A 60 -9.06 -8.18 32.35
N ASP A 61 -9.06 -9.52 32.37
CA ASP A 61 -9.19 -10.32 33.58
C ASP A 61 -7.84 -10.74 34.16
N GLY A 62 -7.77 -10.87 35.49
CA GLY A 62 -6.59 -11.38 36.19
C GLY A 62 -5.36 -10.47 36.07
N VAL A 63 -5.60 -9.17 35.91
CA VAL A 63 -4.57 -8.13 35.79
C VAL A 63 -3.72 -8.09 37.06
N ARG A 64 -2.40 -8.12 36.88
CA ARG A 64 -1.41 -7.89 37.93
C ARG A 64 -0.26 -7.02 37.40
N ARG A 65 0.34 -6.21 38.27
CA ARG A 65 1.53 -5.43 37.89
C ARG A 65 2.72 -6.36 37.63
N ASN A 66 3.53 -5.99 36.64
CA ASN A 66 4.76 -6.70 36.27
C ASN A 66 5.80 -5.69 35.77
N GLY A 67 6.67 -5.23 36.68
CA GLY A 67 7.62 -4.15 36.40
C GLY A 67 6.90 -2.86 35.98
N PRO A 68 7.29 -2.21 34.86
CA PRO A 68 6.62 -1.01 34.35
C PRO A 68 5.27 -1.29 33.66
N GLY A 69 4.89 -2.56 33.48
CA GLY A 69 3.68 -2.96 32.78
C GLY A 69 2.75 -3.84 33.60
N TRP A 70 1.91 -4.60 32.90
CA TRP A 70 0.91 -5.50 33.46
C TRP A 70 0.97 -6.87 32.78
N MET A 71 0.60 -7.89 33.54
CA MET A 71 0.28 -9.23 33.03
C MET A 71 -1.20 -9.50 33.25
N ALA A 72 -1.88 -10.03 32.24
CA ALA A 72 -3.30 -10.36 32.30
C ALA A 72 -3.59 -11.66 31.55
N LYS A 73 -4.81 -12.17 31.69
CA LYS A 73 -5.30 -13.27 30.86
C LYS A 73 -5.61 -12.76 29.46
N CYS A 74 -5.20 -13.51 28.43
CA CYS A 74 -5.54 -13.15 27.07
C CYS A 74 -7.02 -13.44 26.79
N PRO A 75 -7.81 -12.48 26.27
CA PRO A 75 -9.22 -12.70 25.96
C PRO A 75 -9.44 -13.45 24.63
N SER A 76 -8.42 -13.55 23.78
CA SER A 76 -8.51 -14.19 22.45
C SER A 76 -8.30 -15.70 22.48
N HIS A 77 -7.95 -16.28 23.63
CA HIS A 77 -7.92 -17.73 23.82
C HIS A 77 -8.33 -18.09 25.25
N PRO A 78 -8.73 -19.35 25.52
CA PRO A 78 -9.04 -19.79 26.88
C PRO A 78 -7.78 -19.79 27.75
N ASP A 79 -7.60 -18.73 28.53
CA ASP A 79 -6.38 -18.54 29.31
C ASP A 79 -6.57 -18.86 30.81
N ARG A 80 -5.80 -19.84 31.31
CA ARG A 80 -5.79 -20.21 32.74
C ARG A 80 -4.79 -19.41 33.56
N LYS A 81 -3.69 -18.95 32.97
CA LYS A 81 -2.59 -18.26 33.65
C LYS A 81 -2.18 -17.03 32.84
N PRO A 82 -2.06 -15.83 33.44
CA PRO A 82 -1.80 -14.60 32.70
C PRO A 82 -0.70 -14.73 31.62
N SER A 83 -1.11 -14.75 30.35
CA SER A 83 -0.23 -14.95 29.18
C SER A 83 -0.09 -13.69 28.31
N LEU A 84 -0.81 -12.62 28.65
CA LEU A 84 -0.77 -11.35 27.94
C LEU A 84 0.06 -10.34 28.72
N SER A 85 1.14 -9.84 28.11
CA SER A 85 1.87 -8.67 28.58
C SER A 85 1.29 -7.41 27.95
N VAL A 86 1.06 -6.41 28.79
CA VAL A 86 0.62 -5.07 28.41
C VAL A 86 1.63 -4.06 28.95
N THR A 87 2.19 -3.24 28.08
CA THR A 87 3.18 -2.21 28.46
C THR A 87 2.85 -0.90 27.78
N GLU A 88 2.96 0.21 28.51
CA GLU A 88 2.89 1.54 27.94
C GLU A 88 4.30 1.98 27.51
N ALA A 89 4.45 2.36 26.26
CA ALA A 89 5.70 2.92 25.73
C ALA A 89 5.84 4.41 26.10
N ASP A 90 7.05 4.96 25.97
CA ASP A 90 7.36 6.34 26.35
C ASP A 90 6.56 7.39 25.56
N ASP A 91 6.07 7.02 24.37
CA ASP A 91 5.20 7.85 23.52
C ASP A 91 3.70 7.66 23.79
N GLY A 92 3.35 6.91 24.85
CA GLY A 92 2.00 6.64 25.31
C GLY A 92 1.25 5.56 24.52
N ARG A 93 1.90 4.88 23.57
CA ARG A 93 1.30 3.74 22.86
C ARG A 93 1.30 2.49 23.73
N VAL A 94 0.31 1.63 23.53
CA VAL A 94 0.19 0.34 24.24
C VAL A 94 0.79 -0.77 23.39
N LEU A 95 1.74 -1.49 23.98
CA LEU A 95 2.34 -2.69 23.43
C LEU A 95 1.65 -3.91 24.02
N LEU A 96 1.15 -4.78 23.14
CA LEU A 96 0.52 -6.04 23.50
C LEU A 96 1.39 -7.19 23.02
N LYS A 97 1.70 -8.13 23.93
CA LYS A 97 2.38 -9.38 23.57
C LYS A 97 1.70 -10.55 24.27
N CYS A 98 1.03 -11.39 23.50
CA CYS A 98 0.57 -12.69 23.97
C CYS A 98 1.66 -13.74 23.74
N PHE A 99 1.95 -14.55 24.75
CA PHE A 99 2.92 -15.65 24.65
C PHE A 99 2.32 -16.95 24.07
N ALA A 100 1.03 -16.95 23.73
CA ALA A 100 0.33 -18.04 23.04
C ALA A 100 0.02 -17.70 21.56
N GLU A 101 0.74 -16.74 20.98
CA GLU A 101 0.69 -16.38 19.55
C GLU A 101 -0.63 -15.75 19.04
N CYS A 102 -1.48 -15.21 19.91
CA CYS A 102 -2.58 -14.34 19.47
C CYS A 102 -2.04 -13.04 18.85
N SER A 103 -2.68 -12.57 17.78
CA SER A 103 -2.33 -11.27 17.19
C SER A 103 -2.88 -10.12 18.04
N ALA A 104 -2.26 -8.94 17.92
CA ALA A 104 -2.79 -7.73 18.56
C ALA A 104 -4.21 -7.40 18.08
N LEU A 105 -4.53 -7.71 16.81
CA LEU A 105 -5.85 -7.49 16.23
C LEU A 105 -6.92 -8.35 16.92
N ASP A 106 -6.64 -9.64 17.13
CA ASP A 106 -7.56 -10.56 17.81
C ASP A 106 -7.84 -10.10 19.24
N ILE A 107 -6.80 -9.61 19.93
CA ILE A 107 -6.91 -9.13 21.31
C ILE A 107 -7.80 -7.90 21.40
N VAL A 108 -7.55 -6.88 20.58
CA VAL A 108 -8.37 -5.67 20.61
C VAL A 108 -9.80 -5.94 20.17
N GLN A 109 -10.03 -6.83 19.19
CA GLN A 109 -11.37 -7.22 18.76
C GLN A 109 -12.15 -7.93 19.86
N SER A 110 -11.52 -8.87 20.59
CA SER A 110 -12.16 -9.52 21.75
C SER A 110 -12.55 -8.53 22.85
N LEU A 111 -11.83 -7.41 22.97
CA LEU A 111 -12.12 -6.32 23.92
C LEU A 111 -13.11 -5.28 23.38
N GLY A 112 -13.58 -5.41 22.13
CA GLY A 112 -14.41 -4.40 21.48
C GLY A 112 -13.68 -3.10 21.15
N LEU A 113 -12.35 -3.15 21.09
CA LEU A 113 -11.46 -2.05 20.74
C LEU A 113 -10.96 -2.18 19.30
N THR A 114 -10.39 -1.10 18.77
CA THR A 114 -9.67 -1.09 17.49
C THR A 114 -8.17 -0.93 17.73
N LEU A 115 -7.34 -1.26 16.72
CA LEU A 115 -5.90 -0.99 16.79
C LEU A 115 -5.62 0.49 17.07
N ALA A 116 -6.45 1.41 16.59
CA ALA A 116 -6.29 2.84 16.81
C ALA A 116 -6.40 3.24 18.29
N ASP A 117 -7.14 2.47 19.10
CA ASP A 117 -7.31 2.75 20.53
C ASP A 117 -6.08 2.37 21.36
N LEU A 118 -5.10 1.67 20.78
CA LEU A 118 -3.78 1.41 21.38
C LEU A 118 -2.84 2.61 21.31
N PHE A 119 -3.19 3.63 20.54
CA PHE A 119 -2.36 4.79 20.31
C PHE A 119 -2.94 5.98 21.06
N VAL A 120 -2.07 6.85 21.58
CA VAL A 120 -2.52 8.18 21.99
C VAL A 120 -3.20 8.78 20.78
N ARG A 121 -4.46 9.17 20.95
CA ARG A 121 -5.11 10.06 20.01
C ARG A 121 -4.33 11.36 20.10
N THR A 122 -3.26 11.45 19.32
CA THR A 122 -2.72 12.72 18.94
C THR A 122 -3.95 13.42 18.37
N THR A 123 -4.37 14.47 19.07
CA THR A 123 -5.04 15.54 18.37
C THR A 123 -4.01 15.92 17.31
N THR A 124 -4.10 15.30 16.13
CA THR A 124 -3.74 16.02 14.92
C THR A 124 -4.48 17.32 15.13
N THR A 125 -3.68 18.33 15.49
CA THR A 125 -4.09 19.63 15.98
C THR A 125 -5.35 19.98 15.23
N HIS A 126 -6.43 20.39 15.91
CA HIS A 126 -7.66 20.81 15.23
C HIS A 126 -7.26 21.85 14.17
N MET A 127 -6.94 21.39 12.96
CA MET A 127 -6.39 22.25 11.94
C MET A 127 -7.56 23.13 11.59
N SER A 128 -7.34 24.43 11.59
CA SER A 128 -8.39 25.34 11.16
C SER A 128 -8.78 24.95 9.72
N GLN A 129 -9.99 25.33 9.31
CA GLN A 129 -10.41 25.10 7.92
C GLN A 129 -9.39 25.73 6.94
N SER A 130 -8.78 26.86 7.32
CA SER A 130 -7.68 27.49 6.60
C SER A 130 -6.41 26.64 6.55
N ASP A 131 -5.98 26.03 7.67
CA ASP A 131 -4.77 25.20 7.66
C ASP A 131 -4.94 23.95 6.79
N ARG A 132 -6.15 23.35 6.80
CA ARG A 132 -6.46 22.21 5.92
C ARG A 132 -6.47 22.63 4.45
N ALA A 133 -7.05 23.78 4.14
CA ALA A 133 -7.07 24.31 2.78
C ALA A 133 -5.66 24.62 2.27
N GLU A 134 -4.82 25.23 3.11
CA GLU A 134 -3.42 25.53 2.80
C GLU A 134 -2.59 24.26 2.59
N LEU A 135 -2.74 23.25 3.45
CA LEU A 135 -2.06 21.96 3.26
C LEU A 135 -2.47 21.29 1.95
N LYS A 136 -3.77 21.28 1.64
CA LYS A 136 -4.30 20.73 0.38
C LYS A 136 -3.72 21.48 -0.83
N ARG A 137 -3.62 22.81 -0.73
CA ARG A 137 -3.01 23.66 -1.76
C ARG A 137 -1.53 23.33 -1.95
N ARG A 138 -0.75 23.24 -0.87
CA ARG A 138 0.68 22.88 -0.93
C ARG A 138 0.90 21.52 -1.56
N LEU A 139 0.10 20.52 -1.20
CA LEU A 139 0.19 19.19 -1.80
C LEU A 139 -0.09 19.25 -3.31
N ALA A 140 -1.12 20.00 -3.73
CA ALA A 140 -1.43 20.20 -5.14
C ALA A 140 -0.32 20.94 -5.89
N ASP A 141 0.29 21.95 -5.27
CA ASP A 141 1.41 22.70 -5.85
C ASP A 141 2.65 21.82 -6.00
N THR A 142 2.97 20.97 -5.02
CA THR A 142 4.03 19.97 -5.13
C THR A 142 3.75 18.98 -6.26
N HIS A 143 2.53 18.46 -6.37
CA HIS A 143 2.16 17.54 -7.46
C HIS A 143 2.30 18.18 -8.84
N ARG A 144 1.91 19.46 -8.99
CA ARG A 144 2.09 20.23 -10.21
C ARG A 144 3.56 20.44 -10.55
N ALA A 145 4.39 20.79 -9.56
CA ALA A 145 5.82 21.00 -9.77
C ALA A 145 6.51 19.74 -10.30
N VAL A 146 6.21 18.58 -9.71
CA VAL A 146 6.73 17.28 -10.19
C VAL A 146 6.25 16.96 -11.60
N ALA A 147 4.99 17.27 -11.93
CA ALA A 147 4.47 17.07 -13.28
C ALA A 147 5.14 17.97 -14.33
N ILE A 148 5.47 19.23 -13.99
CA ILE A 148 6.21 20.15 -14.88
C ILE A 148 7.61 19.61 -15.17
N ASP A 149 8.32 19.18 -14.12
CA ASP A 149 9.67 18.64 -14.24
C ASP A 149 9.69 17.40 -15.16
N GLY A 150 8.77 16.44 -14.92
CA GLY A 150 8.64 15.25 -15.75
C GLY A 150 8.29 15.53 -17.21
N VAL A 151 7.50 16.56 -17.50
CA VAL A 151 7.14 16.94 -18.88
C VAL A 151 8.29 17.61 -19.63
N SER A 152 9.21 18.27 -18.93
CA SER A 152 10.28 19.06 -19.56
C SER A 152 11.19 18.19 -20.45
N PHE A 153 11.58 17.02 -19.97
CA PHE A 153 12.37 16.06 -20.75
C PHE A 153 11.59 15.49 -21.97
N GLU A 154 10.30 15.24 -21.79
CA GLU A 154 9.46 14.72 -22.88
C GLU A 154 9.25 15.74 -23.99
N LEU A 155 9.17 17.03 -23.64
CA LEU A 155 9.09 18.12 -24.60
C LEU A 155 10.38 18.25 -25.42
N GLU A 156 11.56 18.02 -24.83
CA GLU A 156 12.82 17.99 -25.59
C GLU A 156 12.79 16.91 -26.68
N LEU A 157 12.24 15.73 -26.37
CA LEU A 157 12.13 14.66 -27.36
C LEU A 157 11.17 15.03 -28.50
N VAL A 158 10.04 15.65 -28.19
CA VAL A 158 9.08 16.14 -29.21
C VAL A 158 9.73 17.19 -30.11
N LEU A 159 10.49 18.13 -29.54
CA LEU A 159 11.21 19.16 -30.29
C LEU A 159 12.29 18.54 -31.20
N ALA A 160 13.09 17.59 -30.68
CA ALA A 160 14.11 16.91 -31.47
C ALA A 160 13.52 16.08 -32.63
N ALA A 161 12.39 15.41 -32.40
CA ALA A 161 11.67 14.68 -33.44
C ALA A 161 11.13 15.65 -34.52
N SER A 162 10.57 16.80 -34.10
CA SER A 162 10.09 17.85 -35.00
C SER A 162 11.22 18.39 -35.90
N ASP A 163 12.40 18.67 -35.32
CA ASP A 163 13.55 19.17 -36.09
C ASP A 163 14.06 18.14 -37.11
N THR A 164 14.10 16.86 -36.71
CA THR A 164 14.51 15.75 -37.58
C THR A 164 13.57 15.63 -38.79
N LEU A 165 12.26 15.63 -38.54
CA LEU A 165 11.24 15.59 -39.58
C LEU A 165 11.31 16.83 -40.49
N ARG A 166 11.54 18.02 -39.93
CA ARG A 166 11.68 19.27 -40.69
C ARG A 166 12.91 19.27 -41.60
N ALA A 167 13.97 18.55 -41.22
CA ALA A 167 15.15 18.31 -42.05
C ALA A 167 14.91 17.27 -43.17
N GLY A 168 13.70 16.70 -43.26
CA GLY A 168 13.36 15.64 -44.23
C GLY A 168 13.94 14.28 -43.87
N ILE A 169 14.41 14.10 -42.64
CA ILE A 169 14.98 12.84 -42.16
C ILE A 169 13.85 12.01 -41.54
N PRO A 170 13.62 10.76 -41.98
CA PRO A 170 12.62 9.90 -41.37
C PRO A 170 13.05 9.48 -39.97
N LEU A 171 12.09 9.29 -39.08
CA LEU A 171 12.32 8.72 -37.76
C LEU A 171 12.40 7.20 -37.86
N TYR A 172 13.32 6.60 -37.11
CA TYR A 172 13.41 5.15 -36.94
C TYR A 172 12.38 4.66 -35.92
N ASP A 173 12.04 3.37 -35.94
CA ASP A 173 11.06 2.74 -35.04
C ASP A 173 11.34 3.06 -33.56
N SER A 174 12.60 3.00 -33.13
CA SER A 174 13.00 3.31 -31.76
C SER A 174 12.77 4.78 -31.36
N ALA A 175 12.85 5.71 -32.31
CA ALA A 175 12.53 7.11 -32.08
C ALA A 175 11.00 7.32 -32.03
N HIS A 176 10.24 6.59 -32.85
CA HIS A 176 8.78 6.56 -32.79
C HIS A 176 8.27 6.05 -31.44
N ASP A 177 8.82 4.95 -30.92
CA ASP A 177 8.41 4.38 -29.63
C ASP A 177 8.67 5.33 -28.45
N ARG A 178 9.84 5.99 -28.47
CA ARG A 178 10.19 7.00 -27.47
C ARG A 178 9.25 8.20 -27.55
N LEU A 179 8.94 8.68 -28.77
CA LEU A 179 8.03 9.80 -28.99
C LEU A 179 6.61 9.46 -28.54
N ALA A 180 6.12 8.26 -28.82
CA ALA A 180 4.82 7.78 -28.35
C ALA A 180 4.75 7.78 -26.81
N SER A 181 5.76 7.21 -26.16
CA SER A 181 5.88 7.18 -24.70
C SER A 181 5.92 8.60 -24.09
N ALA A 182 6.61 9.53 -24.75
CA ALA A 182 6.67 10.94 -24.36
C ALA A 182 5.29 11.60 -24.44
N CYS A 183 4.57 11.39 -25.55
CA CYS A 183 3.22 11.91 -25.74
C CYS A 183 2.23 11.38 -24.68
N GLU A 184 2.33 10.10 -24.29
CA GLU A 184 1.52 9.53 -23.21
C GLU A 184 1.79 10.20 -21.87
N ARG A 185 3.07 10.39 -21.51
CA ARG A 185 3.45 11.06 -20.25
C ARG A 185 2.99 12.52 -20.22
N ILE A 186 3.10 13.24 -21.34
CA ILE A 186 2.57 14.60 -21.49
C ILE A 186 1.04 14.61 -21.32
N ALA A 187 0.34 13.63 -21.90
CA ALA A 187 -1.11 13.51 -21.76
C ALA A 187 -1.55 13.22 -20.32
N MET A 188 -0.82 12.38 -19.58
CA MET A 188 -1.05 12.11 -18.16
C MET A 188 -0.79 13.36 -17.31
N ALA A 189 0.32 14.06 -17.55
CA ALA A 189 0.65 15.28 -16.82
C ALA A 189 -0.42 16.37 -17.01
N ARG A 190 -1.00 16.48 -18.22
CA ARG A 190 -2.12 17.41 -18.50
C ARG A 190 -3.30 17.22 -17.54
N GLU A 191 -3.57 16.01 -17.08
CA GLU A 191 -4.66 15.74 -16.15
C GLU A 191 -4.39 16.29 -14.74
N VAL A 192 -3.13 16.28 -14.30
CA VAL A 192 -2.70 16.87 -13.01
C VAL A 192 -3.01 18.37 -12.96
N PHE A 193 -2.97 19.07 -14.10
CA PHE A 193 -3.29 20.49 -14.20
C PHE A 193 -4.79 20.79 -14.37
N ARG A 194 -5.61 19.78 -14.69
CA ARG A 194 -7.07 19.95 -14.91
C ARG A 194 -7.90 19.80 -13.65
N VAL A 195 -7.42 19.04 -12.67
CA VAL A 195 -8.13 18.83 -11.40
C VAL A 195 -8.09 20.13 -10.58
N ARG A 196 -9.26 20.78 -10.44
CA ARG A 196 -9.51 21.98 -9.62
C ARG A 196 -9.81 21.64 -8.17
#